data_AF-A0A1V6V8H6-F1
#
_entry.id   AF-A0A1V6V8H6-F1
#
_cell.length_a   1.000
_cell.length_b   1.000
_cell.length_c   1.000
_cell.angle_alpha   90.00
_cell.angle_beta   90.00
_cell.angle_gamma   90.00
#
_symmetry.space_group_name_H-M   'P 1'
#
loop_
_entity.id
_entity.type
_entity.pdbx_description
1 polymer ?
#
loop_
_entity_poly.entity_id
_entity_poly.type
_entity_poly.pdbx_seq_one_letter_code
_entity_poly.pdbx_strand_id
1 'polypeptide(L)'
;MGLVRLYAVEGGLSAVDSDGGVIYHQGLHRVASFMHIDDYGYGFPVEGSKHVWNPLETLLTNWIDLIHIGKVVASPHKEPALFDFEKIGPWEWRPYSNTQVTTCVAEWDRLCQAIEARISQPFNLPLIGTDADNSEPLVISSVLDAASVPNPSFTRSFLTRARRPQFRYIAPGLLLPPANLAGFMAAQPFNILPRSKYTVPPSEFYSRSIQTFILSRVSAGVYTEVVERNGFDVAEEGFRLLLPFTFNDNWHKGIGAQKSDRSLVERGRFSELFQHGYKPFGGDYYRCQRLERLLGCCRKLVEKCVWSVGADGVEGTTDTFKDAESDLWEDYYIPPTW
;
A
#
# COMPACT_ATOMS: atom_id res chain seq x y z
N MET A 1 26.36 28.07 -6.37
CA MET A 1 25.16 27.72 -7.16
C MET A 1 24.04 27.44 -6.15
N GLY A 2 22.86 28.03 -6.31
CA GLY A 2 21.86 28.12 -5.22
C GLY A 2 20.78 27.05 -5.27
N LEU A 3 20.23 26.73 -4.09
CA LEU A 3 18.94 26.07 -3.94
C LEU A 3 17.84 27.14 -3.97
N VAL A 4 16.76 26.87 -4.70
CA VAL A 4 15.58 27.75 -4.78
C VAL A 4 14.37 26.98 -4.32
N ARG A 5 13.62 27.51 -3.35
CA ARG A 5 12.32 26.95 -2.97
C ARG A 5 11.26 27.43 -3.96
N LEU A 6 10.69 26.50 -4.73
CA LEU A 6 9.64 26.77 -5.71
C LEU A 6 8.24 26.85 -5.08
N TYR A 7 8.03 26.10 -4.00
CA TYR A 7 6.79 26.03 -3.26
C TYR A 7 7.09 25.73 -1.78
N ALA A 8 6.34 26.34 -0.87
CA ALA A 8 6.37 26.04 0.56
C ALA A 8 5.03 25.42 0.99
N VAL A 9 5.08 24.41 1.84
CA VAL A 9 3.88 23.88 2.49
C VAL A 9 3.48 24.85 3.60
N GLU A 10 2.60 25.81 3.31
CA GLU A 10 1.99 26.64 4.36
C GLU A 10 1.01 25.78 5.16
N GLY A 11 1.35 25.49 6.42
CA GLY A 11 0.48 24.74 7.32
C GLY A 11 -0.80 25.53 7.63
N GLY A 12 -1.96 24.90 7.47
CA GLY A 12 -3.24 25.43 7.96
C GLY A 12 -3.21 25.63 9.48
N LEU A 13 -3.59 26.84 9.92
CA LEU A 13 -3.97 27.36 11.26
C LEU A 13 -3.33 26.84 12.58
N SER A 14 -2.34 25.96 12.58
CA SER A 14 -1.45 25.73 13.72
C SER A 14 0.00 25.69 13.23
N ALA A 15 0.46 26.83 12.73
CA ALA A 15 1.84 27.07 12.34
C ALA A 15 2.76 27.06 13.58
N VAL A 16 3.36 25.90 13.83
CA VAL A 16 4.70 25.76 14.41
C VAL A 16 5.28 24.52 13.71
N ASP A 17 6.28 24.69 12.83
CA ASP A 17 7.17 23.64 12.27
C ASP A 17 6.95 23.02 10.85
N SER A 18 6.02 23.48 10.01
CA SER A 18 5.93 22.95 8.61
C SER A 18 6.88 23.66 7.62
N ASP A 19 8.15 23.26 7.59
CA ASP A 19 9.19 23.82 6.70
C ASP A 19 9.44 23.01 5.40
N GLY A 20 8.53 22.09 5.04
CA GLY A 20 8.54 21.32 3.80
C GLY A 20 8.31 22.16 2.52
N GLY A 21 8.49 21.54 1.36
CA GLY A 21 8.27 22.20 0.07
C GLY A 21 8.98 21.55 -1.11
N VAL A 22 8.86 22.22 -2.25
CA VAL A 22 9.54 21.83 -3.50
C VAL A 22 10.82 22.65 -3.62
N ILE A 23 11.97 21.97 -3.60
CA ILE A 23 13.29 22.59 -3.68
C ILE A 23 13.91 22.27 -5.05
N TYR A 24 14.36 23.31 -5.75
CA TYR A 24 15.04 23.23 -7.03
C TYR A 24 16.53 23.54 -6.88
N HIS A 25 17.37 22.60 -7.31
CA HIS A 25 18.81 22.77 -7.38
C HIS A 25 19.20 23.34 -8.74
N GLN A 26 19.50 24.65 -8.78
CA GLN A 26 19.79 25.37 -10.02
C GLN A 26 20.97 24.78 -10.80
N GLY A 27 21.93 24.16 -10.10
CA GLY A 27 23.13 23.60 -10.73
C GLY A 27 23.04 22.24 -11.35
N LEU A 28 22.03 21.47 -10.95
CA LEU A 28 21.84 20.13 -11.48
C LEU A 28 20.55 20.09 -12.31
N HIS A 29 19.82 21.20 -12.37
CA HIS A 29 18.49 21.31 -12.97
C HIS A 29 17.55 20.21 -12.48
N ARG A 30 17.57 19.97 -11.16
CA ARG A 30 16.78 18.93 -10.49
C ARG A 30 15.95 19.48 -9.36
N VAL A 31 14.88 18.79 -9.03
CA VAL A 31 13.92 19.12 -7.99
C VAL A 31 13.76 17.96 -7.00
N ALA A 32 13.49 18.29 -5.75
CA ALA A 32 13.06 17.36 -4.71
C ALA A 32 11.83 17.94 -3.99
N SER A 33 10.91 17.07 -3.57
CA SER A 33 9.72 17.45 -2.81
C SER A 33 9.80 16.84 -1.42
N PHE A 34 9.74 17.68 -0.39
CA PHE A 34 9.80 17.28 1.02
C PHE A 34 8.49 17.66 1.72
N MET A 35 7.87 16.73 2.43
CA MET A 35 6.63 17.01 3.17
C MET A 35 6.96 17.71 4.48
N HIS A 36 8.04 17.28 5.15
CA HIS A 36 8.52 17.85 6.40
C HIS A 36 10.01 18.24 6.31
N ILE A 37 10.47 19.08 7.23
CA ILE A 37 11.91 19.43 7.31
C ILE A 37 12.77 18.21 7.64
N ASP A 38 12.23 17.26 8.40
CA ASP A 38 12.92 16.01 8.74
C ASP A 38 13.23 15.14 7.51
N ASP A 39 12.47 15.32 6.43
CA ASP A 39 12.70 14.60 5.17
C ASP A 39 14.00 15.04 4.48
N TYR A 40 14.60 16.16 4.89
CA TYR A 40 15.83 16.67 4.30
C TYR A 40 16.99 15.68 4.47
N GLY A 41 16.96 14.85 5.52
CA GLY A 41 17.95 13.79 5.73
C GLY A 41 18.00 12.77 4.59
N TYR A 42 16.90 12.56 3.86
CA TYR A 42 16.87 11.68 2.69
C TYR A 42 17.42 12.38 1.44
N GLY A 43 17.21 13.69 1.33
CA GLY A 43 17.55 14.47 0.15
C GLY A 43 18.95 15.10 0.15
N PHE A 44 19.62 15.23 1.29
CA PHE A 44 20.91 15.92 1.39
C PHE A 44 22.04 15.01 1.93
N PRO A 45 23.29 15.20 1.45
CA PRO A 45 23.72 16.11 0.40
C PRO A 45 23.24 15.66 -1.00
N VAL A 46 23.03 16.62 -1.90
CA VAL A 46 22.41 16.38 -3.22
C VAL A 46 23.21 15.38 -4.05
N GLU A 47 24.53 15.43 -3.97
CA GLU A 47 25.45 14.52 -4.67
C GLU A 47 25.33 13.07 -4.20
N GLY A 48 24.99 12.87 -2.92
CA GLY A 48 24.79 11.57 -2.29
C GLY A 48 23.39 11.00 -2.48
N SER A 49 22.39 11.87 -2.72
CA SER A 49 20.97 11.51 -2.76
C SER A 49 20.34 11.67 -4.15
N LYS A 50 21.08 11.35 -5.22
CA LYS A 50 20.62 11.53 -6.62
C LYS A 50 19.29 10.85 -6.97
N HIS A 51 18.87 9.85 -6.18
CA HIS A 51 17.60 9.14 -6.35
C HIS A 51 16.38 9.96 -5.86
N VAL A 52 16.58 10.93 -4.98
CA VAL A 52 15.55 11.88 -4.50
C VAL A 52 15.39 13.07 -5.45
N TRP A 53 16.49 13.49 -6.09
CA TRP A 53 16.53 14.64 -6.99
C TRP A 53 16.19 14.27 -8.42
N ASN A 54 15.08 14.76 -8.93
CA ASN A 54 14.52 14.37 -10.23
C ASN A 54 14.38 15.57 -11.18
N PRO A 55 14.24 15.38 -12.51
CA PRO A 55 13.85 16.46 -13.41
C PRO A 55 12.54 17.13 -12.94
N LEU A 56 12.40 18.43 -13.17
CA LEU A 56 11.17 19.16 -12.79
C LEU A 56 9.94 18.59 -13.50
N GLU A 57 10.13 18.17 -14.74
CA GLU A 57 9.12 17.52 -15.58
C GLU A 57 8.58 16.25 -14.93
N THR A 58 9.41 15.49 -14.20
CA THR A 58 8.98 14.28 -13.50
C THR A 58 8.02 14.60 -12.36
N LEU A 59 8.31 15.65 -11.58
CA LEU A 59 7.42 16.10 -10.49
C LEU A 59 6.07 16.60 -11.06
N LEU A 60 6.12 17.42 -12.11
CA LEU A 60 4.92 17.96 -12.75
C LEU A 60 4.07 16.85 -13.40
N THR A 61 4.71 15.88 -14.04
CA THR A 61 4.03 14.70 -14.61
C THR A 61 3.32 13.92 -13.51
N ASN A 62 3.98 13.68 -12.37
CA ASN A 62 3.36 13.02 -11.22
C ASN A 62 2.10 13.75 -10.73
N TRP A 63 2.13 15.08 -10.64
CA TRP A 63 0.94 15.85 -10.24
C TRP A 63 -0.20 15.76 -11.26
N ILE A 64 0.11 15.79 -12.55
CA ILE A 64 -0.86 15.58 -13.62
C ILE A 64 -1.47 14.18 -13.53
N ASP A 65 -0.66 13.16 -13.25
CA ASP A 65 -1.12 11.79 -13.09
C ASP A 65 -2.05 11.66 -11.89
N LEU A 66 -1.76 12.30 -10.76
CA LEU A 66 -2.65 12.34 -9.59
C LEU A 66 -4.03 12.94 -9.92
N ILE A 67 -4.08 13.94 -10.82
CA ILE A 67 -5.32 14.52 -11.32
C ILE A 67 -6.05 13.54 -12.24
N HIS A 68 -5.36 12.94 -13.21
CA HIS A 68 -5.95 12.00 -14.16
C HIS A 68 -6.50 10.74 -13.50
N ILE A 69 -5.83 10.20 -12.49
CA ILE A 69 -6.35 9.05 -11.75
C ILE A 69 -7.51 9.45 -10.84
N GLY A 70 -7.73 10.75 -10.59
CA GLY A 70 -8.81 11.26 -9.75
C GLY A 70 -8.49 11.23 -8.25
N LYS A 71 -7.20 11.19 -7.90
CA LYS A 71 -6.73 11.35 -6.51
C LYS A 71 -6.79 12.82 -6.11
N VAL A 72 -6.48 13.73 -7.03
CA VAL A 72 -6.67 15.18 -6.88
C VAL A 72 -7.78 15.63 -7.81
N VAL A 73 -8.83 16.24 -7.27
CA VAL A 73 -10.01 16.64 -8.06
C VAL A 73 -10.33 18.09 -7.79
N ALA A 74 -10.65 18.83 -8.85
CA ALA A 74 -11.23 20.16 -8.72
C ALA A 74 -12.73 20.04 -8.41
N SER A 75 -13.17 20.56 -7.27
CA SER A 75 -14.58 20.65 -6.88
C SER A 75 -14.93 22.07 -6.43
N PRO A 76 -16.20 22.52 -6.59
CA PRO A 76 -16.59 23.86 -6.18
C PRO A 76 -16.27 24.10 -4.69
N HIS A 77 -15.63 25.25 -4.41
CA HIS A 77 -15.16 25.58 -3.06
C HIS A 77 -16.29 25.62 -2.01
N LYS A 78 -17.51 25.95 -2.43
CA LYS A 78 -18.69 26.07 -1.54
C LYS A 78 -19.34 24.73 -1.21
N GLU A 79 -19.05 23.68 -1.97
CA GLU A 79 -19.57 22.34 -1.69
C GLU A 79 -18.64 21.64 -0.68
N PRO A 80 -19.16 20.80 0.22
CA PRO A 80 -18.31 19.96 1.06
C PRO A 80 -17.45 19.04 0.19
N ALA A 81 -16.31 18.60 0.72
CA ALA A 81 -15.52 17.54 0.08
C ALA A 81 -16.27 16.21 0.16
N LEU A 82 -16.03 15.30 -0.77
CA LEU A 82 -16.72 14.00 -0.81
C LEU A 82 -16.42 13.13 0.42
N PHE A 83 -15.26 13.35 1.03
CA PHE A 83 -14.74 12.58 2.15
C PHE A 83 -14.47 13.44 3.40
N ASP A 84 -15.14 14.60 3.50
CA ASP A 84 -15.00 15.55 4.62
C ASP A 84 -13.56 16.10 4.83
N PHE A 85 -12.71 16.04 3.80
CA PHE A 85 -11.38 16.67 3.81
C PHE A 85 -11.43 18.18 3.64
N GLU A 86 -10.43 18.86 4.19
CA GLU A 86 -10.18 20.27 3.91
C GLU A 86 -9.84 20.48 2.42
N LYS A 87 -10.53 21.42 1.78
CA LYS A 87 -10.25 21.82 0.40
C LYS A 87 -9.21 22.95 0.40
N ILE A 88 -8.20 22.82 -0.46
CA ILE A 88 -7.24 23.90 -0.72
C ILE A 88 -7.70 24.63 -1.99
N GLY A 89 -8.43 25.73 -1.80
CA GLY A 89 -9.08 26.43 -2.90
C GLY A 89 -10.12 25.54 -3.59
N PRO A 90 -10.03 25.28 -4.92
CA PRO A 90 -10.92 24.34 -5.61
C PRO A 90 -10.45 22.89 -5.52
N TRP A 91 -9.27 22.61 -4.94
CA TRP A 91 -8.66 21.30 -4.99
C TRP A 91 -9.01 20.45 -3.77
N GLU A 92 -9.42 19.22 -4.05
CA GLU A 92 -9.76 18.20 -3.08
C GLU A 92 -8.81 17.01 -3.24
N TRP A 93 -8.13 16.64 -2.16
CA TRP A 93 -7.37 15.39 -2.09
C TRP A 93 -8.30 14.25 -1.68
N ARG A 94 -8.45 13.25 -2.54
CA ARG A 94 -9.29 12.09 -2.28
C ARG A 94 -8.47 10.94 -1.72
N PRO A 95 -9.01 10.15 -0.79
CA PRO A 95 -8.30 9.05 -0.16
C PRO A 95 -7.87 7.90 -1.08
N TYR A 96 -8.14 7.93 -2.40
CA TYR A 96 -9.24 7.15 -2.94
C TYR A 96 -9.75 7.57 -4.32
N SER A 97 -9.47 6.85 -5.41
CA SER A 97 -10.16 7.05 -6.70
C SER A 97 -10.76 5.76 -7.27
N ASN A 98 -11.81 5.91 -8.09
CA ASN A 98 -12.41 4.77 -8.78
C ASN A 98 -11.44 4.13 -9.80
N THR A 99 -10.54 4.91 -10.39
CA THR A 99 -9.48 4.41 -11.28
C THR A 99 -8.53 3.50 -10.51
N GLN A 100 -8.12 3.87 -9.30
CA GLN A 100 -7.30 3.01 -8.44
C GLN A 100 -8.01 1.71 -8.06
N VAL A 101 -9.30 1.76 -7.70
CA VAL A 101 -10.09 0.54 -7.43
C VAL A 101 -10.14 -0.35 -8.67
N THR A 102 -10.44 0.22 -9.84
CA THR A 102 -10.53 -0.53 -11.10
C THR A 102 -9.20 -1.19 -11.47
N THR A 103 -8.09 -0.46 -11.30
CA THR A 103 -6.74 -0.99 -11.56
C THR A 103 -6.40 -2.13 -10.60
N CYS A 104 -6.74 -1.98 -9.31
CA CYS A 104 -6.50 -3.03 -8.31
C CYS A 104 -7.35 -4.29 -8.56
N VAL A 105 -8.62 -4.13 -8.97
CA VAL A 105 -9.48 -5.25 -9.37
C VAL A 105 -8.93 -5.94 -10.62
N ALA A 106 -8.44 -5.19 -11.60
CA ALA A 106 -7.84 -5.78 -12.79
C ALA A 106 -6.56 -6.59 -12.48
N GLU A 107 -5.69 -6.10 -11.59
CA GLU A 107 -4.53 -6.90 -11.14
C GLU A 107 -4.92 -8.11 -10.30
N TRP A 108 -5.98 -8.01 -9.48
CA TRP A 108 -6.56 -9.16 -8.78
C TRP A 108 -7.01 -10.25 -9.76
N ASP A 109 -7.74 -9.86 -10.81
CA ASP A 109 -8.23 -10.80 -11.81
C ASP A 109 -7.09 -11.48 -12.56
N ARG A 110 -6.04 -10.72 -12.92
CA ARG A 110 -4.82 -11.25 -13.55
C ARG A 110 -4.08 -12.23 -12.64
N LEU A 111 -3.96 -11.94 -11.34
CA LEU A 111 -3.37 -12.87 -10.37
C LEU A 111 -4.19 -14.16 -10.29
N CYS A 112 -5.51 -14.05 -10.17
CA CYS A 112 -6.38 -15.22 -10.10
C CYS A 112 -6.29 -16.07 -11.37
N GLN A 113 -6.27 -15.44 -12.56
CA GLN A 113 -6.06 -16.13 -13.84
C GLN A 113 -4.72 -16.86 -13.89
N ALA A 114 -3.64 -16.24 -13.42
CA ALA A 114 -2.31 -16.87 -13.39
C ALA A 114 -2.28 -18.11 -12.49
N ILE A 115 -2.95 -18.06 -11.34
CA ILE A 115 -3.08 -19.21 -10.43
C ILE A 115 -3.97 -20.30 -11.05
N GLU A 116 -5.17 -19.96 -11.51
CA GLU A 116 -6.12 -20.91 -12.12
C GLU A 116 -5.56 -21.60 -13.36
N ALA A 117 -4.80 -20.89 -14.19
CA ALA A 117 -4.12 -21.47 -15.34
C ALA A 117 -3.12 -22.57 -14.91
N ARG A 118 -2.41 -22.36 -13.81
CA ARG A 118 -1.49 -23.36 -13.27
C ARG A 118 -2.16 -24.51 -12.56
N ILE A 119 -3.31 -24.28 -11.91
CA ILE A 119 -4.13 -25.36 -11.38
C ILE A 119 -4.62 -26.25 -12.52
N SER A 120 -4.99 -25.66 -13.65
CA SER A 120 -5.60 -26.40 -14.77
C SER A 120 -4.57 -27.21 -15.59
N GLN A 121 -3.32 -26.74 -15.67
CA GLN A 121 -2.25 -27.37 -16.48
C GLN A 121 -1.98 -28.86 -16.15
N PRO A 122 -1.79 -29.28 -14.89
CA PRO A 122 -1.54 -30.68 -14.55
C PRO A 122 -2.70 -31.62 -14.86
N PHE A 123 -3.93 -31.11 -14.87
CA PHE A 123 -5.14 -31.92 -15.00
C PHE A 123 -5.78 -31.85 -16.39
N ASN A 124 -5.19 -31.12 -17.35
CA ASN A 124 -5.80 -30.80 -18.66
C ASN A 124 -7.24 -30.30 -18.53
N LEU A 125 -7.54 -29.59 -17.44
CA LEU A 125 -8.87 -29.04 -17.25
C LEU A 125 -9.06 -27.88 -18.23
N PRO A 126 -10.23 -27.76 -18.87
CA PRO A 126 -10.53 -26.56 -19.64
C PRO A 126 -10.43 -25.36 -18.68
N LEU A 127 -9.71 -24.31 -19.12
CA LEU A 127 -9.73 -23.02 -18.44
C LEU A 127 -11.20 -22.64 -18.28
N ILE A 128 -11.69 -22.66 -17.03
CA ILE A 128 -13.02 -22.15 -16.73
C ILE A 128 -12.93 -20.65 -16.97
N GLY A 129 -13.35 -20.22 -18.17
CA GLY A 129 -13.68 -18.84 -18.43
C GLY A 129 -14.79 -18.49 -17.46
N THR A 130 -14.44 -17.87 -16.34
CA THR A 130 -15.43 -17.25 -15.48
C THR A 130 -16.07 -16.17 -16.32
N ASP A 131 -17.35 -16.31 -16.61
CA ASP A 131 -18.16 -15.20 -17.12
C ASP A 131 -17.97 -14.07 -16.09
N ALA A 132 -17.16 -13.08 -16.46
CA ALA A 132 -16.78 -12.00 -15.54
C ALA A 132 -18.01 -11.25 -15.03
N ASP A 133 -19.11 -11.29 -15.78
CA ASP A 133 -20.39 -10.67 -15.46
C ASP A 133 -21.23 -11.44 -14.40
N ASN A 134 -20.91 -12.70 -14.09
CA ASN A 134 -21.69 -13.54 -13.15
C ASN A 134 -20.87 -14.09 -11.97
N SER A 135 -19.63 -13.64 -11.79
CA SER A 135 -18.78 -14.12 -10.69
C SER A 135 -19.20 -13.49 -9.35
N GLU A 136 -19.35 -14.31 -8.31
CA GLU A 136 -19.63 -13.82 -6.97
C GLU A 136 -18.49 -12.89 -6.48
N PRO A 137 -18.82 -11.80 -5.77
CA PRO A 137 -17.80 -10.91 -5.22
C PRO A 137 -17.01 -11.61 -4.11
N LEU A 138 -15.78 -11.13 -3.84
CA LEU A 138 -14.96 -11.61 -2.73
C LEU A 138 -15.72 -11.59 -1.39
N VAL A 139 -16.42 -10.48 -1.14
CA VAL A 139 -17.30 -10.30 0.02
C VAL A 139 -18.53 -9.48 -0.39
N ILE A 140 -19.73 -9.96 -0.06
CA ILE A 140 -20.99 -9.27 -0.36
C ILE A 140 -21.19 -8.04 0.53
N SER A 141 -21.90 -7.02 0.01
CA SER A 141 -22.14 -5.75 0.71
C SER A 141 -22.78 -5.93 2.10
N SER A 142 -23.71 -6.87 2.26
CA SER A 142 -24.38 -7.10 3.56
C SER A 142 -23.45 -7.59 4.66
N VAL A 143 -22.41 -8.35 4.31
CA VAL A 143 -21.35 -8.78 5.26
C VAL A 143 -20.49 -7.59 5.65
N LEU A 144 -20.13 -6.73 4.68
CA LEU A 144 -19.35 -5.53 4.93
C LEU A 144 -20.12 -4.51 5.78
N ASP A 145 -21.43 -4.37 5.56
CA ASP A 145 -22.30 -3.51 6.36
C ASP A 145 -22.39 -4.00 7.80
N ALA A 146 -22.60 -5.30 8.00
CA ALA A 146 -22.62 -5.92 9.34
C ALA A 146 -21.26 -5.84 10.04
N ALA A 147 -20.15 -5.89 9.29
CA ALA A 147 -18.80 -5.67 9.80
C ALA A 147 -18.43 -4.18 9.97
N SER A 148 -19.36 -3.25 9.69
CA SER A 148 -19.17 -1.80 9.79
C SER A 148 -17.99 -1.30 8.94
N VAL A 149 -17.76 -1.88 7.77
CA VAL A 149 -16.73 -1.38 6.84
C VAL A 149 -17.23 -0.05 6.24
N PRO A 150 -16.42 1.04 6.26
CA PRO A 150 -16.88 2.35 5.82
C PRO A 150 -17.40 2.35 4.38
N ASN A 151 -18.46 3.12 4.13
CA ASN A 151 -19.05 3.31 2.82
C ASN A 151 -19.26 4.81 2.54
N PRO A 152 -18.58 5.41 1.55
CA PRO A 152 -17.63 4.78 0.61
C PRO A 152 -16.26 4.49 1.26
N SER A 153 -15.52 3.48 0.79
CA SER A 153 -14.09 3.22 1.11
C SER A 153 -13.42 2.36 0.02
N PHE A 154 -12.09 2.48 -0.13
CA PHE A 154 -11.34 1.66 -1.08
C PHE A 154 -11.56 0.17 -0.82
N THR A 155 -11.42 -0.27 0.43
CA THR A 155 -11.61 -1.66 0.86
C THR A 155 -12.98 -2.20 0.48
N ARG A 156 -14.06 -1.44 0.76
CA ARG A 156 -15.41 -1.85 0.40
C ARG A 156 -15.56 -1.96 -1.12
N SER A 157 -15.10 -0.95 -1.86
CA SER A 157 -15.19 -0.94 -3.32
C SER A 157 -14.38 -2.05 -3.98
N PHE A 158 -13.21 -2.41 -3.43
CA PHE A 158 -12.40 -3.53 -3.93
C PHE A 158 -13.08 -4.87 -3.64
N LEU A 159 -13.47 -5.15 -2.39
CA LEU A 159 -14.03 -6.44 -1.98
C LEU A 159 -15.37 -6.78 -2.65
N THR A 160 -16.18 -5.78 -3.00
CA THR A 160 -17.46 -6.00 -3.71
C THR A 160 -17.31 -6.11 -5.23
N ARG A 161 -16.16 -5.72 -5.80
CA ARG A 161 -15.92 -5.75 -7.25
C ARG A 161 -14.96 -6.85 -7.68
N ALA A 162 -14.02 -7.23 -6.82
CA ALA A 162 -13.10 -8.32 -7.07
C ALA A 162 -13.85 -9.65 -7.03
N ARG A 163 -13.66 -10.48 -8.06
CA ARG A 163 -14.28 -11.80 -8.14
C ARG A 163 -13.71 -12.74 -7.08
N ARG A 164 -14.52 -13.68 -6.61
CA ARG A 164 -14.06 -14.79 -5.77
C ARG A 164 -13.54 -15.94 -6.65
N PRO A 165 -12.25 -16.31 -6.60
CA PRO A 165 -11.73 -17.41 -7.38
C PRO A 165 -12.09 -18.77 -6.76
N GLN A 166 -11.85 -19.85 -7.50
CA GLN A 166 -12.18 -21.23 -7.09
C GLN A 166 -11.11 -21.91 -6.21
N PHE A 167 -10.03 -21.20 -5.89
CA PHE A 167 -8.96 -21.65 -5.01
C PHE A 167 -8.98 -20.90 -3.67
N ARG A 168 -8.13 -21.29 -2.72
CA ARG A 168 -8.15 -20.76 -1.33
C ARG A 168 -6.95 -19.88 -1.01
N TYR A 169 -5.78 -20.19 -1.57
CA TYR A 169 -4.51 -19.52 -1.27
C TYR A 169 -4.05 -18.62 -2.41
N ILE A 170 -3.94 -17.32 -2.16
CA ILE A 170 -3.47 -16.32 -3.14
C ILE A 170 -1.94 -16.14 -3.14
N ALA A 171 -1.31 -16.57 -2.05
CA ALA A 171 0.12 -16.52 -1.78
C ALA A 171 0.44 -17.52 -0.67
N PRO A 172 1.72 -17.86 -0.40
CA PRO A 172 2.10 -18.86 0.58
C PRO A 172 1.53 -18.54 1.97
N GLY A 173 0.67 -19.41 2.49
CA GLY A 173 -0.02 -19.22 3.77
C GLY A 173 -1.07 -18.09 3.83
N LEU A 174 -1.39 -17.41 2.72
CA LEU A 174 -2.37 -16.32 2.69
C LEU A 174 -3.70 -16.78 2.07
N LEU A 175 -4.72 -16.87 2.92
CA LEU A 175 -6.08 -17.28 2.57
C LEU A 175 -6.93 -16.13 2.04
N LEU A 176 -7.90 -16.45 1.18
CA LEU A 176 -8.97 -15.55 0.82
C LEU A 176 -9.77 -15.08 2.05
N PRO A 177 -10.30 -13.84 2.03
CA PRO A 177 -11.26 -13.42 3.05
C PRO A 177 -12.46 -14.38 3.09
N PRO A 178 -12.94 -14.75 4.29
CA PRO A 178 -14.14 -15.56 4.40
C PRO A 178 -15.35 -14.82 3.82
N ALA A 179 -16.16 -15.52 3.03
CA ALA A 179 -17.35 -14.93 2.40
C ALA A 179 -18.52 -14.72 3.38
N ASN A 180 -18.54 -15.47 4.49
CA ASN A 180 -19.60 -15.37 5.50
C ASN A 180 -19.25 -14.39 6.62
N LEU A 181 -20.28 -13.83 7.26
CA LEU A 181 -20.11 -12.81 8.30
C LEU A 181 -19.27 -13.28 9.50
N ALA A 182 -19.55 -14.47 10.03
CA ALA A 182 -18.87 -14.98 11.23
C ALA A 182 -17.35 -15.15 10.99
N GLY A 183 -16.98 -15.76 9.87
CA GLY A 183 -15.59 -15.92 9.46
C GLY A 183 -14.93 -14.59 9.14
N PHE A 184 -15.64 -13.70 8.43
CA PHE A 184 -15.11 -12.37 8.11
C PHE A 184 -14.82 -11.59 9.38
N MET A 185 -15.75 -11.54 10.34
CA MET A 185 -15.54 -10.86 11.63
C MET A 185 -14.43 -11.50 12.46
N ALA A 186 -14.34 -12.83 12.47
CA ALA A 186 -13.26 -13.53 13.18
C ALA A 186 -11.87 -13.21 12.61
N ALA A 187 -11.79 -12.93 11.30
CA ALA A 187 -10.55 -12.52 10.62
C ALA A 187 -10.20 -11.03 10.79
N GLN A 188 -11.06 -10.23 11.44
CA GLN A 188 -10.85 -8.80 11.68
C GLN A 188 -10.51 -8.54 13.17
N PRO A 189 -9.26 -8.76 13.61
CA PRO A 189 -8.88 -8.64 15.02
C PRO A 189 -9.07 -7.22 15.58
N PHE A 190 -9.14 -6.22 14.72
CA PHE A 190 -9.25 -4.80 15.08
C PHE A 190 -10.69 -4.29 15.22
N ASN A 191 -11.70 -5.09 14.88
CA ASN A 191 -13.11 -4.70 15.07
C ASN A 191 -13.56 -4.67 16.54
N ILE A 192 -12.71 -5.13 17.46
CA ILE A 192 -12.97 -5.14 18.91
C ILE A 192 -12.43 -3.86 19.58
N LEU A 193 -11.62 -3.05 18.88
CA LEU A 193 -11.10 -1.80 19.43
C LEU A 193 -12.16 -0.69 19.29
N PRO A 194 -12.42 0.12 20.34
CA PRO A 194 -13.37 1.21 20.26
C PRO A 194 -12.92 2.19 19.17
N ARG A 195 -13.68 2.28 18.08
CA ARG A 195 -13.51 3.33 17.07
C ARG A 195 -13.97 4.64 17.69
N SER A 196 -13.05 5.52 18.05
CA SER A 196 -13.41 6.91 18.38
C SER A 196 -13.97 7.57 17.11
N LYS A 197 -14.99 8.42 17.27
CA LYS A 197 -15.68 9.05 16.14
C LYS A 197 -14.81 9.98 15.30
N TYR A 198 -13.61 10.38 15.77
CA TYR A 198 -12.71 11.27 15.04
C TYR A 198 -11.20 11.04 15.32
N THR A 199 -10.78 9.89 15.84
CA THR A 199 -9.34 9.60 16.07
C THR A 199 -9.08 8.12 16.34
N VAL A 200 -7.93 7.60 15.89
CA VAL A 200 -7.22 6.53 16.60
C VAL A 200 -5.74 6.95 16.70
N PRO A 201 -5.26 7.58 17.79
CA PRO A 201 -3.86 7.99 17.90
C PRO A 201 -3.08 7.09 18.89
N PRO A 202 -1.72 7.08 18.91
CA PRO A 202 -0.90 8.26 18.62
C PRO A 202 0.32 8.09 17.69
N SER A 203 0.53 9.16 16.94
CA SER A 203 1.82 9.69 16.53
C SER A 203 2.78 9.82 17.72
N GLU A 204 4.04 9.46 17.43
CA GLU A 204 5.26 9.66 18.22
C GLU A 204 5.46 8.83 19.50
N PHE A 205 6.62 8.18 19.53
CA PHE A 205 7.08 7.13 20.45
C PHE A 205 6.28 5.82 20.39
N TYR A 206 6.61 4.98 19.40
CA TYR A 206 6.40 3.53 19.46
C TYR A 206 6.99 2.97 20.77
N SER A 207 6.19 2.94 21.82
CA SER A 207 6.52 2.20 23.04
C SER A 207 6.45 0.71 22.71
N ARG A 208 7.59 0.03 22.93
CA ARG A 208 7.79 -1.42 22.78
C ARG A 208 6.75 -2.28 23.52
N SER A 209 5.93 -1.70 24.41
CA SER A 209 4.89 -2.38 25.19
C SER A 209 3.53 -2.50 24.49
N ILE A 210 3.14 -1.58 23.62
CA ILE A 210 1.83 -1.64 22.92
C ILE A 210 1.91 -2.58 21.72
N GLN A 211 3.06 -2.61 21.05
CA GLN A 211 3.31 -3.51 19.91
C GLN A 211 3.19 -4.99 20.31
N THR A 212 3.70 -5.37 21.48
CA THR A 212 3.59 -6.74 22.02
C THR A 212 2.16 -7.16 22.32
N PHE A 213 1.31 -6.23 22.79
CA PHE A 213 -0.07 -6.55 23.15
C PHE A 213 -0.95 -6.78 21.92
N ILE A 214 -0.77 -5.96 20.87
CA ILE A 214 -1.46 -6.11 19.58
C ILE A 214 -1.00 -7.40 18.87
N LEU A 215 0.29 -7.70 18.89
CA LEU A 215 0.90 -8.86 18.21
C LEU A 215 0.36 -10.22 18.69
N SER A 216 0.00 -10.36 19.97
CA SER A 216 -0.56 -11.63 20.48
C SER A 216 -1.94 -11.99 19.93
N ARG A 217 -2.63 -11.04 19.29
CA ARG A 217 -4.03 -11.20 18.83
C ARG A 217 -4.22 -11.08 17.33
N VAL A 218 -3.17 -10.75 16.57
CA VAL A 218 -3.26 -10.49 15.13
C VAL A 218 -2.55 -11.60 14.38
N SER A 219 -3.28 -12.29 13.51
CA SER A 219 -2.72 -13.34 12.65
C SER A 219 -1.87 -12.74 11.53
N ALA A 220 -0.95 -13.54 10.99
CA ALA A 220 -0.25 -13.17 9.77
C ALA A 220 -1.25 -13.01 8.61
N GLY A 221 -1.06 -12.00 7.77
CA GLY A 221 -2.03 -11.67 6.73
C GLY A 221 -1.80 -10.32 6.07
N VAL A 222 -2.58 -10.04 5.02
CA VAL A 222 -2.63 -8.73 4.36
C VAL A 222 -3.78 -7.94 4.95
N TYR A 223 -3.47 -6.75 5.44
CA TYR A 223 -4.41 -5.80 6.03
C TYR A 223 -4.39 -4.51 5.24
N THR A 224 -5.54 -3.88 5.07
CA THR A 224 -5.61 -2.51 4.53
C THR A 224 -5.02 -1.54 5.53
N GLU A 225 -4.36 -0.49 5.04
CA GLU A 225 -3.75 0.50 5.94
C GLU A 225 -4.80 1.20 6.80
N VAL A 226 -4.43 1.46 8.06
CA VAL A 226 -5.24 2.30 8.94
C VAL A 226 -5.06 3.74 8.50
N VAL A 227 -6.17 4.39 8.17
CA VAL A 227 -6.17 5.73 7.61
C VAL A 227 -7.06 6.63 8.44
N GLU A 228 -6.51 7.78 8.84
CA GLU A 228 -7.30 8.89 9.34
C GLU A 228 -7.70 9.78 8.17
N ARG A 229 -9.00 9.82 7.83
CA ARG A 229 -9.52 10.63 6.71
C ARG A 229 -9.39 12.15 6.91
N ASN A 230 -8.91 12.60 8.07
CA ASN A 230 -8.61 14.01 8.29
C ASN A 230 -7.09 14.26 8.35
N GLY A 231 -6.28 13.23 8.10
CA GLY A 231 -4.81 13.31 8.11
C GLY A 231 -4.24 13.82 6.79
N PHE A 232 -2.96 14.17 6.81
CA PHE A 232 -2.19 14.48 5.62
C PHE A 232 -1.84 13.20 4.85
N ASP A 233 -1.69 13.29 3.53
CA ASP A 233 -1.25 12.19 2.64
C ASP A 233 -2.05 10.87 2.73
N VAL A 234 -3.38 10.97 2.70
CA VAL A 234 -4.22 9.79 2.84
C VAL A 234 -4.17 8.84 1.62
N ALA A 235 -3.93 7.56 1.90
CA ALA A 235 -3.85 6.47 0.94
C ALA A 235 -4.61 5.20 1.39
N GLU A 236 -5.93 5.16 1.22
CA GLU A 236 -6.75 3.96 1.52
C GLU A 236 -6.42 2.76 0.62
N GLU A 237 -5.75 2.97 -0.51
CA GLU A 237 -5.24 1.89 -1.36
C GLU A 237 -4.03 1.15 -0.76
N GLY A 238 -3.52 1.60 0.38
CA GLY A 238 -2.36 1.04 1.06
C GLY A 238 -2.62 -0.32 1.72
N PHE A 239 -1.56 -1.12 1.88
CA PHE A 239 -1.61 -2.38 2.62
C PHE A 239 -0.40 -2.56 3.55
N ARG A 240 -0.60 -3.41 4.57
CA ARG A 240 0.45 -3.99 5.40
C ARG A 240 0.39 -5.51 5.33
N LEU A 241 1.52 -6.14 5.01
CA LEU A 241 1.68 -7.59 5.10
C LEU A 241 2.30 -7.91 6.46
N LEU A 242 1.51 -8.44 7.39
CA LEU A 242 2.01 -8.87 8.71
C LEU A 242 2.51 -10.30 8.63
N LEU A 243 3.78 -10.51 9.00
CA LEU A 243 4.42 -11.82 9.02
C LEU A 243 4.74 -12.26 10.46
N PRO A 244 4.79 -13.57 10.75
CA PRO A 244 5.05 -14.09 12.09
C PRO A 244 6.54 -14.07 12.46
N PHE A 245 7.36 -13.33 11.72
CA PHE A 245 8.80 -13.18 11.91
C PHE A 245 9.27 -11.82 11.40
N THR A 246 10.52 -11.49 11.72
CA THR A 246 11.20 -10.25 11.34
C THR A 246 12.28 -10.52 10.30
N PHE A 247 12.72 -9.47 9.62
CA PHE A 247 13.80 -9.54 8.63
C PHE A 247 15.08 -8.87 9.11
N ASN A 248 16.18 -9.21 8.44
CA ASN A 248 17.50 -8.59 8.51
C ASN A 248 18.17 -8.68 9.89
N ASP A 249 17.90 -9.74 10.67
CA ASP A 249 18.44 -9.90 12.04
C ASP A 249 19.97 -10.05 12.09
N ASN A 250 20.62 -10.45 10.98
CA ASN A 250 22.06 -10.67 10.90
C ASN A 250 22.83 -9.38 10.52
N TRP A 251 23.77 -8.96 11.38
CA TRP A 251 24.58 -7.74 11.20
C TRP A 251 25.50 -7.68 9.98
N HIS A 252 25.86 -8.83 9.41
CA HIS A 252 26.92 -8.92 8.40
C HIS A 252 26.42 -9.12 6.96
N LYS A 253 25.11 -9.19 6.75
CA LYS A 253 24.54 -9.37 5.40
C LYS A 253 24.32 -8.01 4.74
N GLY A 254 25.05 -7.75 3.64
CA GLY A 254 24.76 -6.65 2.71
C GLY A 254 23.61 -6.96 1.73
N ILE A 255 22.98 -8.12 1.85
CA ILE A 255 21.88 -8.62 1.02
C ILE A 255 20.75 -9.04 1.96
N GLY A 256 19.54 -8.56 1.72
CA GLY A 256 18.39 -8.81 2.57
C GLY A 256 17.11 -8.21 2.01
N ALA A 257 16.02 -8.37 2.76
CA ALA A 257 14.72 -7.86 2.35
C ALA A 257 14.77 -6.32 2.22
N GLN A 258 14.31 -5.80 1.08
CA GLN A 258 14.37 -4.38 0.73
C GLN A 258 12.99 -3.80 0.47
N LYS A 259 12.83 -2.52 0.83
CA LYS A 259 11.70 -1.66 0.45
C LYS A 259 11.90 -1.14 -0.98
N SER A 260 10.88 -0.50 -1.57
CA SER A 260 10.95 0.01 -2.95
C SER A 260 12.08 1.04 -3.17
N ASP A 261 12.39 1.84 -2.17
CA ASP A 261 13.52 2.80 -2.18
C ASP A 261 14.91 2.12 -2.07
N ARG A 262 14.96 0.78 -2.01
CA ARG A 262 16.16 -0.06 -1.82
C ARG A 262 16.79 0.03 -0.44
N SER A 263 16.17 0.74 0.50
CA SER A 263 16.57 0.61 1.89
C SER A 263 16.18 -0.79 2.41
N LEU A 264 17.00 -1.32 3.31
CA LEU A 264 16.68 -2.58 3.97
C LEU A 264 15.43 -2.40 4.84
N VAL A 265 14.61 -3.44 4.92
CA VAL A 265 13.55 -3.54 5.92
C VAL A 265 14.18 -3.36 7.31
N GLU A 266 13.58 -2.49 8.13
CA GLU A 266 14.11 -2.19 9.46
C GLU A 266 14.00 -3.42 10.38
N ARG A 267 15.03 -3.65 11.21
CA ARG A 267 15.07 -4.79 12.12
C ARG A 267 13.97 -4.74 13.16
N GLY A 268 13.47 -5.91 13.53
CA GLY A 268 12.35 -6.00 14.48
C GLY A 268 11.00 -5.59 13.88
N ARG A 269 10.95 -5.14 12.62
CA ARG A 269 9.70 -4.88 11.90
C ARG A 269 9.23 -6.13 11.18
N PHE A 270 7.93 -6.40 11.30
CA PHE A 270 7.24 -7.57 10.75
C PHE A 270 6.22 -7.20 9.67
N SER A 271 6.11 -5.91 9.33
CA SER A 271 5.10 -5.35 8.43
C SER A 271 5.68 -4.55 7.25
N GLU A 272 7.01 -4.55 7.10
CA GLU A 272 7.74 -3.67 6.18
C GLU A 272 8.12 -4.31 4.83
N LEU A 273 7.92 -5.62 4.67
CA LEU A 273 8.12 -6.26 3.37
C LEU A 273 7.14 -5.64 2.35
N PHE A 274 7.64 -5.40 1.13
CA PHE A 274 6.91 -4.79 0.02
C PHE A 274 6.48 -3.33 0.22
N GLN A 275 6.97 -2.64 1.26
CA GLN A 275 6.63 -1.23 1.50
C GLN A 275 7.49 -0.27 0.67
N HIS A 276 7.03 0.97 0.50
CA HIS A 276 7.73 1.97 -0.31
C HIS A 276 9.12 2.32 0.23
N GLY A 277 9.22 2.52 1.55
CA GLY A 277 10.31 3.34 2.11
C GLY A 277 10.07 4.82 1.75
N TYR A 278 11.14 5.57 1.52
CA TYR A 278 11.03 6.99 1.15
C TYR A 278 10.38 7.18 -0.23
N LYS A 279 9.41 8.10 -0.32
CA LYS A 279 8.64 8.38 -1.55
C LYS A 279 9.05 9.73 -2.18
N PRO A 280 9.71 9.75 -3.36
CA PRO A 280 10.40 10.94 -3.86
C PRO A 280 9.54 12.07 -4.47
N PHE A 281 8.21 12.03 -4.38
CA PHE A 281 7.31 13.05 -4.96
C PHE A 281 6.16 13.44 -4.03
N GLY A 282 6.46 13.47 -2.73
CA GLY A 282 5.49 13.73 -1.70
C GLY A 282 4.84 12.47 -1.16
N GLY A 283 4.32 12.66 0.04
CA GLY A 283 3.81 11.61 0.91
C GLY A 283 4.79 11.25 2.01
N ASP A 284 4.24 10.81 3.13
CA ASP A 284 5.01 10.58 4.34
C ASP A 284 5.95 9.37 4.18
N TYR A 285 7.10 9.37 4.85
CA TYR A 285 8.10 8.30 4.75
C TYR A 285 7.57 6.94 5.25
N TYR A 286 6.48 6.93 6.02
CA TYR A 286 5.77 5.72 6.43
C TYR A 286 4.62 5.30 5.51
N ARG A 287 4.37 6.03 4.41
CA ARG A 287 3.26 5.75 3.50
C ARG A 287 3.31 4.31 2.96
N CYS A 288 2.18 3.63 3.07
CA CYS A 288 2.02 2.27 2.54
C CYS A 288 2.21 2.18 1.03
N GLN A 289 2.74 1.03 0.60
CA GLN A 289 2.67 0.62 -0.80
C GLN A 289 1.23 0.29 -1.19
N ARG A 290 0.89 0.49 -2.48
CA ARG A 290 -0.46 0.23 -3.01
C ARG A 290 -0.73 -1.28 -3.10
N LEU A 291 -1.94 -1.72 -2.73
CA LEU A 291 -2.34 -3.12 -2.76
C LEU A 291 -2.19 -3.74 -4.17
N GLU A 292 -2.52 -2.97 -5.20
CA GLU A 292 -2.32 -3.36 -6.60
C GLU A 292 -0.87 -3.82 -6.89
N ARG A 293 0.13 -3.15 -6.32
CA ARG A 293 1.54 -3.49 -6.52
C ARG A 293 1.92 -4.80 -5.84
N LEU A 294 1.34 -5.10 -4.68
CA LEU A 294 1.49 -6.41 -4.04
C LEU A 294 0.90 -7.51 -4.93
N LEU A 295 -0.32 -7.31 -5.44
CA LEU A 295 -0.98 -8.30 -6.30
C LEU A 295 -0.18 -8.56 -7.58
N GLY A 296 0.36 -7.50 -8.21
CA GLY A 296 1.27 -7.63 -9.34
C GLY A 296 2.57 -8.37 -9.00
N CYS A 297 3.12 -8.17 -7.80
CA CYS A 297 4.30 -8.91 -7.33
C CYS A 297 3.98 -10.39 -7.09
N CYS A 298 2.87 -10.70 -6.42
CA CYS A 298 2.36 -12.07 -6.26
C CYS A 298 2.19 -12.74 -7.62
N ARG A 299 1.62 -12.04 -8.60
CA ARG A 299 1.41 -12.55 -9.96
C ARG A 299 2.74 -12.88 -10.62
N LYS A 300 3.73 -11.99 -10.55
CA LYS A 300 5.10 -12.23 -11.06
C LYS A 300 5.71 -13.48 -10.41
N LEU A 301 5.60 -13.64 -9.10
CA LEU A 301 6.14 -14.79 -8.36
C LEU A 301 5.48 -16.11 -8.78
N VAL A 302 4.17 -16.09 -8.99
CA VAL A 302 3.45 -17.20 -9.62
C VAL A 302 4.00 -17.41 -11.03
N GLU A 303 3.85 -16.47 -11.97
CA GLU A 303 4.22 -16.60 -13.39
C GLU A 303 5.66 -17.08 -13.63
N LYS A 304 6.62 -16.68 -12.78
CA LYS A 304 8.02 -17.10 -12.85
C LYS A 304 8.33 -18.50 -12.27
N CYS A 305 7.32 -19.19 -11.72
CA CYS A 305 7.54 -20.45 -10.97
C CYS A 305 8.39 -20.29 -9.71
N VAL A 306 8.47 -19.09 -9.14
CA VAL A 306 9.11 -18.91 -7.82
C VAL A 306 8.18 -19.48 -6.75
N TRP A 307 6.88 -19.25 -6.87
CA TRP A 307 5.86 -19.92 -6.07
C TRP A 307 5.24 -21.10 -6.81
N SER A 308 5.20 -22.24 -6.14
CA SER A 308 4.48 -23.44 -6.58
C SER A 308 2.97 -23.24 -6.42
N VAL A 309 2.19 -23.85 -7.31
CA VAL A 309 0.73 -23.79 -7.29
C VAL A 309 0.18 -25.21 -7.33
N GLY A 310 -0.64 -25.54 -6.34
CA GLY A 310 -1.34 -26.82 -6.19
C GLY A 310 -2.86 -26.63 -6.31
N ALA A 311 -3.62 -27.68 -6.02
CA ALA A 311 -5.08 -27.70 -6.22
C ALA A 311 -5.84 -26.59 -5.48
N ASP A 312 -5.36 -26.18 -4.30
CA ASP A 312 -5.97 -25.14 -3.48
C ASP A 312 -5.40 -23.73 -3.72
N GLY A 313 -4.53 -23.54 -4.70
CA GLY A 313 -3.88 -22.26 -5.01
C GLY A 313 -2.37 -22.30 -4.74
N VAL A 314 -1.80 -21.17 -4.34
CA VAL A 314 -0.36 -21.05 -4.07
C VAL A 314 0.03 -21.90 -2.86
N GLU A 315 1.03 -22.76 -3.03
CA GLU A 315 1.53 -23.65 -1.99
C GLU A 315 2.54 -22.97 -1.06
N GLY A 316 2.78 -23.61 0.08
CA GLY A 316 3.72 -23.14 1.09
C GLY A 316 3.04 -22.44 2.25
N THR A 317 3.87 -21.91 3.15
CA THR A 317 3.44 -21.20 4.36
C THR A 317 3.98 -19.78 4.33
N THR A 318 3.63 -18.98 5.34
CA THR A 318 4.20 -17.64 5.48
C THR A 318 5.74 -17.66 5.62
N ASP A 319 6.35 -18.80 5.96
CA ASP A 319 7.82 -18.93 5.99
C ASP A 319 8.45 -18.80 4.60
N THR A 320 7.72 -19.02 3.50
CA THR A 320 8.23 -18.80 2.14
C THR A 320 8.67 -17.35 1.91
N PHE A 321 8.08 -16.38 2.63
CA PHE A 321 8.53 -14.98 2.54
C PHE A 321 9.95 -14.74 3.09
N LYS A 322 10.56 -15.70 3.82
CA LYS A 322 11.96 -15.64 4.25
C LYS A 322 12.94 -15.67 3.08
N ASP A 323 12.50 -16.13 1.91
CA ASP A 323 13.30 -16.07 0.68
C ASP A 323 13.71 -14.63 0.32
N ALA A 324 12.99 -13.62 0.82
CA ALA A 324 13.38 -12.21 0.71
C ALA A 324 14.73 -11.89 1.38
N GLU A 325 15.27 -12.74 2.26
CA GLU A 325 16.59 -12.62 2.89
C GLU A 325 17.71 -13.41 2.19
N SER A 326 17.35 -14.10 1.10
CA SER A 326 18.23 -14.96 0.32
C SER A 326 18.67 -14.28 -0.97
N ASP A 327 19.30 -15.04 -1.87
CA ASP A 327 19.65 -14.58 -3.21
C ASP A 327 18.40 -14.30 -4.08
N LEU A 328 17.20 -14.68 -3.62
CA LEU A 328 15.91 -14.42 -4.27
C LEU A 328 15.29 -13.07 -3.91
N TRP A 329 15.96 -12.21 -3.13
CA TRP A 329 15.39 -10.94 -2.66
C TRP A 329 14.85 -10.04 -3.79
N GLU A 330 15.44 -10.09 -4.98
CA GLU A 330 15.00 -9.31 -6.16
C GLU A 330 13.61 -9.73 -6.67
N ASP A 331 13.21 -10.99 -6.44
CA ASP A 331 11.88 -11.45 -6.79
C ASP A 331 10.82 -10.90 -5.83
N TYR A 332 11.20 -10.62 -4.58
CA TYR A 332 10.38 -10.00 -3.53
C TYR A 332 10.50 -8.46 -3.48
N TYR A 333 11.14 -7.85 -4.47
CA TYR A 333 11.25 -6.40 -4.58
C TYR A 333 10.14 -5.81 -5.47
N ILE A 334 9.45 -4.77 -4.97
CA ILE A 334 8.52 -3.95 -5.75
C ILE A 334 9.26 -2.68 -6.20
N PRO A 335 9.47 -2.46 -7.50
CA PRO A 335 10.06 -1.22 -8.00
C PRO A 335 9.19 0.00 -7.62
N PRO A 336 9.83 1.12 -7.27
CA PRO A 336 9.12 2.34 -6.92
C PRO A 336 8.36 2.85 -8.13
N THR A 337 7.12 3.21 -7.88
CA THR A 337 6.23 3.87 -8.83
C THR A 337 5.58 4.99 -8.07
N TRP A 338 5.51 6.18 -8.65
CA TRP A 338 4.84 7.32 -8.05
C TRP A 338 3.41 7.43 -8.55
#